data_AF-A0A949EAK3-F1
#
_entry.id   AF-A0A949EAK3-F1
#
_cell.length_a   1.000
_cell.length_b   1.000
_cell.length_c   1.000
_cell.angle_alpha   90.00
_cell.angle_beta   90.00
_cell.angle_gamma   90.00
#
_symmetry.space_group_name_H-M   'P 1'
#
loop_
_entity.id
_entity.type
_entity.pdbx_description
1 polymer ?
#
loop_
_entity_poly.entity_id
_entity_poly.type
_entity_poly.pdbx_seq_one_letter_code
_entity_poly.pdbx_strand_id
1 'polypeptide(L)'
;MDISPLTYKCEKSIQVYKESVSFIEKKDLKEKISKLFWAYYDIESVIPETIDSFWSGHIFPWKDSWEELQISFNLCLFGLYKQAMVSLRVSLELGLLSVYWNLNDDGHIIIKEWLRSDKDTPRNREIWGKLEQYKNIQAFQKKHDLKSRILKLGFLHNFAHSKGHSYSNEIGLFKSNCQTFEVGGFNMWFSTFEEIVKVLSVLHLIKYPLGVIKFDYFRKFGIDTPSFGGLDRFQIERFKDIIGKKVFAVLESIAKNDQHVKKIMKDIKRLPDMTKEKIEKQVIDLDKEMIKGPGFKKWFENEKNLLKKMRGNEKKRIQNRIKYLKDWAKKNRYMEPAWQRRKILIKK
;
A
#
# COMPACT_ATOMS: atom_id res chain seq x y z
N MET A 1 13.49 31.14 -8.37
CA MET A 1 12.79 32.41 -8.07
C MET A 1 12.94 32.61 -6.57
N ASP A 2 13.78 33.56 -6.17
CA ASP A 2 13.97 33.91 -4.77
C ASP A 2 12.97 35.01 -4.41
N ILE A 3 11.92 34.64 -3.69
CA ILE A 3 10.88 35.58 -3.24
C ILE A 3 11.15 35.87 -1.77
N SER A 4 11.60 37.09 -1.44
CA SER A 4 11.67 37.53 -0.04
C SER A 4 10.24 37.73 0.50
N PRO A 5 9.92 37.34 1.75
CA PRO A 5 10.77 36.79 2.81
C PRO A 5 10.75 35.24 2.90
N LEU A 6 10.46 34.53 1.81
CA LEU A 6 10.34 33.07 1.82
C LEU A 6 11.72 32.42 2.00
N THR A 7 11.76 31.37 2.81
CA THR A 7 12.98 30.62 3.13
C THR A 7 13.26 29.47 2.14
N TYR A 8 12.29 29.13 1.28
CA TYR A 8 12.43 28.07 0.30
C TYR A 8 13.20 28.55 -0.93
N LYS A 9 14.21 27.77 -1.34
CA LYS A 9 15.00 27.98 -2.56
C LYS A 9 15.08 26.68 -3.36
N CYS A 10 14.73 26.73 -4.64
CA CYS A 10 14.67 25.54 -5.50
C CYS A 10 16.02 24.84 -5.61
N GLU A 11 17.08 25.62 -5.84
CA GLU A 11 18.45 25.17 -6.04
C GLU A 11 18.97 24.45 -4.79
N LYS A 12 18.62 24.98 -3.60
CA LYS A 12 18.96 24.37 -2.31
C LYS A 12 18.24 23.03 -2.12
N SER A 13 16.97 22.92 -2.53
CA SER A 13 16.23 21.64 -2.52
C SER A 13 16.92 20.57 -3.35
N ILE A 14 17.36 20.93 -4.56
CA ILE A 14 18.04 20.01 -5.47
C ILE A 14 19.39 19.56 -4.90
N GLN A 15 20.13 20.47 -4.28
CA GLN A 15 21.38 20.13 -3.60
C GLN A 15 21.15 19.13 -2.46
N VAL A 16 20.21 19.43 -1.56
CA VAL A 16 19.90 18.59 -0.39
C VAL A 16 19.35 17.22 -0.81
N TYR A 17 18.58 17.16 -1.89
CA TYR A 17 18.15 15.90 -2.49
C TYR A 17 19.35 15.03 -2.90
N LYS A 18 20.34 15.62 -3.60
CA LYS A 18 21.56 14.88 -4.00
C LYS A 18 22.37 14.40 -2.78
N GLU A 19 22.46 15.22 -1.74
CA GLU A 19 23.13 14.86 -0.48
C GLU A 19 22.42 13.69 0.21
N SER A 20 21.08 13.75 0.31
CA SER A 20 20.25 12.69 0.87
C SER A 20 20.37 11.37 0.09
N VAL A 21 20.33 11.43 -1.24
CA VAL A 21 20.51 10.26 -2.11
C VAL A 21 21.91 9.67 -1.93
N SER A 22 22.96 10.51 -1.93
CA SER A 22 24.32 10.05 -1.70
C SER A 22 24.48 9.38 -0.34
N PHE A 23 23.82 9.90 0.70
CA PHE A 23 23.81 9.26 2.02
C PHE A 23 23.12 7.90 2.01
N ILE A 24 21.95 7.79 1.37
CA ILE A 24 21.21 6.51 1.23
C ILE A 24 22.07 5.46 0.52
N GLU A 25 22.77 5.84 -0.55
CA GLU A 25 23.66 4.95 -1.30
C GLU A 25 24.88 4.53 -0.45
N LYS A 26 25.55 5.49 0.20
CA LYS A 26 26.71 5.22 1.07
C LYS A 26 26.37 4.33 2.27
N LYS A 27 25.13 4.36 2.74
CA LYS A 27 24.64 3.56 3.87
C LYS A 27 23.91 2.28 3.44
N ASP A 28 23.84 2.01 2.14
CA ASP A 28 23.15 0.86 1.56
C ASP A 28 21.68 0.71 2.05
N LEU A 29 20.99 1.86 2.19
CA LEU A 29 19.63 1.88 2.74
C LEU A 29 18.55 1.68 1.67
N LYS A 30 18.91 1.71 0.39
CA LYS A 30 17.97 1.69 -0.74
C LYS A 30 17.07 0.47 -0.73
N GLU A 31 17.63 -0.73 -0.56
CA GLU A 31 16.83 -1.95 -0.53
C GLU A 31 15.91 -1.98 0.69
N LYS A 32 16.41 -1.57 1.86
CA LYS A 32 15.62 -1.54 3.10
C LYS A 32 14.44 -0.56 3.01
N ILE A 33 14.67 0.66 2.52
CA ILE A 33 13.62 1.65 2.27
C ILE A 33 12.59 1.08 1.28
N SER A 34 13.06 0.52 0.16
CA SER A 34 12.18 -0.07 -0.84
C SER A 34 11.33 -1.21 -0.27
N LYS A 35 11.92 -2.13 0.51
CA LYS A 35 11.20 -3.21 1.20
C LYS A 35 10.13 -2.68 2.15
N LEU A 36 10.42 -1.63 2.92
CA LEU A 36 9.45 -1.03 3.86
C LEU A 36 8.26 -0.40 3.12
N PHE A 37 8.52 0.38 2.07
CA PHE A 37 7.46 0.94 1.22
C PHE A 37 6.61 -0.15 0.58
N TRP A 38 7.26 -1.13 -0.03
CA TRP A 38 6.59 -2.25 -0.66
C TRP A 38 5.76 -3.09 0.33
N ALA A 39 6.24 -3.27 1.57
CA ALA A 39 5.46 -3.95 2.60
C ALA A 39 4.23 -3.14 3.00
N TYR A 40 4.35 -1.82 3.15
CA TYR A 40 3.20 -0.99 3.49
C TYR A 40 2.19 -0.88 2.33
N TYR A 41 2.68 -0.89 1.09
CA TYR A 41 1.87 -0.97 -0.13
C TYR A 41 1.09 -2.29 -0.20
N ASP A 42 1.72 -3.43 0.10
CA ASP A 42 1.07 -4.75 0.07
C ASP A 42 -0.10 -4.87 1.07
N ILE A 43 -0.22 -3.98 2.06
CA ILE A 43 -1.37 -3.95 2.98
C ILE A 43 -2.68 -3.74 2.22
N GLU A 44 -2.68 -3.05 1.06
CA GLU A 44 -3.86 -2.92 0.20
C GLU A 44 -4.50 -4.29 -0.06
N SER A 45 -3.68 -5.26 -0.45
CA SER A 45 -4.10 -6.61 -0.80
C SER A 45 -4.57 -7.44 0.41
N VAL A 46 -4.25 -6.98 1.62
CA VAL A 46 -4.67 -7.60 2.88
C VAL A 46 -6.08 -7.15 3.28
N ILE A 47 -6.50 -5.95 2.89
CA ILE A 47 -7.82 -5.40 3.18
C ILE A 47 -8.81 -5.99 2.17
N PRO A 48 -9.79 -6.82 2.59
CA PRO A 48 -10.69 -7.48 1.66
C PRO A 48 -11.70 -6.49 1.08
N GLU A 49 -11.94 -6.60 -0.23
CA GLU A 49 -13.00 -5.89 -0.93
C GLU A 49 -14.15 -6.85 -1.24
N THR A 50 -15.37 -6.40 -0.96
CA THR A 50 -16.62 -7.11 -1.22
C THR A 50 -17.54 -6.22 -2.05
N ILE A 51 -18.63 -6.77 -2.58
CA ILE A 51 -19.64 -5.97 -3.30
C ILE A 51 -20.17 -4.84 -2.41
N ASP A 52 -20.33 -5.10 -1.10
CA ASP A 52 -20.85 -4.12 -0.14
C ASP A 52 -19.81 -3.05 0.25
N SER A 53 -18.53 -3.42 0.23
CA SER A 53 -17.43 -2.51 0.60
C SER A 53 -16.81 -1.77 -0.60
N PHE A 54 -17.08 -2.21 -1.83
CA PHE A 54 -16.66 -1.54 -3.05
C PHE A 54 -17.26 -0.13 -3.11
N TRP A 55 -16.42 0.89 -3.34
CA TRP A 55 -16.77 2.33 -3.29
C TRP A 55 -17.31 2.87 -1.96
N SER A 56 -17.33 2.08 -0.89
CA SER A 56 -17.78 2.56 0.43
C SER A 56 -16.83 3.56 1.09
N GLY A 57 -15.58 3.63 0.60
CA GLY A 57 -14.51 4.42 1.19
C GLY A 57 -13.81 3.75 2.38
N HIS A 58 -14.14 2.50 2.74
CA HIS A 58 -13.51 1.80 3.88
C HIS A 58 -11.97 1.65 3.79
N ILE A 59 -11.41 1.66 2.58
CA ILE A 59 -9.96 1.59 2.30
C ILE A 59 -9.28 2.98 2.30
N PHE A 60 -10.07 4.06 2.28
CA PHE A 60 -9.58 5.43 2.17
C PHE A 60 -8.54 5.80 3.24
N PRO A 61 -8.70 5.46 4.54
CA PRO A 61 -7.69 5.80 5.53
C PRO A 61 -6.33 5.14 5.26
N TRP A 62 -6.31 3.90 4.77
CA TRP A 62 -5.04 3.28 4.37
C TRP A 62 -4.44 3.98 3.15
N LYS A 63 -5.26 4.33 2.16
CA LYS A 63 -4.81 5.00 0.94
C LYS A 63 -4.17 6.36 1.25
N ASP A 64 -4.85 7.20 2.02
CA ASP A 64 -4.31 8.51 2.41
C ASP A 64 -3.08 8.35 3.31
N SER A 65 -3.05 7.33 4.17
CA SER A 65 -1.86 7.00 4.95
C SER A 65 -0.65 6.65 4.06
N TRP A 66 -0.87 5.87 3.00
CA TRP A 66 0.14 5.51 1.99
C TRP A 66 0.64 6.73 1.21
N GLU A 67 -0.25 7.64 0.84
CA GLU A 67 0.11 8.90 0.18
C GLU A 67 0.95 9.79 1.10
N GLU A 68 0.54 9.97 2.35
CA GLU A 68 1.30 10.72 3.36
C GLU A 68 2.67 10.09 3.64
N LEU A 69 2.79 8.76 3.62
CA LEU A 69 4.08 8.11 3.87
C LEU A 69 5.08 8.45 2.75
N GLN A 70 4.62 8.56 1.51
CA GLN A 70 5.43 8.98 0.36
C GLN A 70 5.77 10.48 0.42
N ILE A 71 4.80 11.32 0.78
CA ILE A 71 5.00 12.77 0.99
C ILE A 71 6.07 12.98 2.06
N SER A 72 5.97 12.28 3.18
CA SER A 72 6.94 12.32 4.26
C SER A 72 8.36 12.00 3.79
N PHE A 73 8.54 10.95 2.99
CA PHE A 73 9.85 10.60 2.44
C PHE A 73 10.38 11.67 1.48
N ASN A 74 9.54 12.21 0.60
CA ASN A 74 9.93 13.29 -0.30
C ASN A 74 10.39 14.53 0.48
N LEU A 75 9.65 14.93 1.51
CA LEU A 75 10.01 16.03 2.41
C LEU A 75 11.34 15.76 3.12
N CYS A 76 11.56 14.53 3.59
CA CYS A 76 12.81 14.11 4.20
C CYS A 76 14.00 14.24 3.23
N LEU A 77 13.84 13.86 1.97
CA LEU A 77 14.88 14.00 0.94
C LEU A 77 15.22 15.46 0.64
N PHE A 78 14.29 16.38 0.86
CA PHE A 78 14.53 17.82 0.73
C PHE A 78 15.04 18.49 2.02
N GLY A 79 15.34 17.71 3.07
CA GLY A 79 15.81 18.22 4.36
C GLY A 79 14.72 18.90 5.20
N LEU A 80 13.45 18.79 4.79
CA LEU A 80 12.31 19.38 5.47
C LEU A 80 11.80 18.47 6.60
N TYR A 81 12.70 18.12 7.53
CA TYR A 81 12.47 17.03 8.50
C TYR A 81 11.28 17.25 9.42
N LYS A 82 11.03 18.49 9.87
CA LYS A 82 9.85 18.77 10.70
C LYS A 82 8.57 18.37 9.96
N GLN A 83 8.45 18.77 8.70
CA GLN A 83 7.26 18.54 7.89
C GLN A 83 7.17 17.07 7.50
N ALA A 84 8.31 16.42 7.26
CA ALA A 84 8.37 14.98 7.11
C ALA A 84 7.82 14.23 8.34
N MET A 85 8.16 14.67 9.57
CA MET A 85 7.65 14.06 10.80
C MET A 85 6.16 14.35 11.03
N VAL A 86 5.67 15.53 10.66
CA VAL A 86 4.22 15.83 10.65
C VAL A 86 3.49 14.87 9.71
N SER A 87 4.00 14.67 8.50
CA SER A 87 3.42 13.74 7.54
C SER A 87 3.49 12.28 8.02
N LEU A 88 4.59 11.84 8.67
CA LEU A 88 4.66 10.53 9.33
C LEU A 88 3.59 10.36 10.42
N ARG A 89 3.30 11.41 11.19
CA ARG A 89 2.22 11.40 12.18
C ARG A 89 0.88 11.13 11.50
N VAL A 90 0.59 11.83 10.40
CA VAL A 90 -0.66 11.66 9.65
C VAL A 90 -0.77 10.24 9.11
N SER A 91 0.31 9.67 8.54
CA SER A 91 0.35 8.25 8.16
C SER A 91 0.05 7.31 9.33
N LEU A 92 0.65 7.52 10.50
CA LEU A 92 0.36 6.70 11.67
C LEU A 92 -1.12 6.77 12.07
N GLU A 93 -1.68 7.98 12.14
CA GLU A 93 -3.08 8.20 12.55
C GLU A 93 -4.05 7.57 11.55
N LEU A 94 -3.91 7.85 10.26
CA LEU A 94 -4.77 7.29 9.22
C LEU A 94 -4.62 5.77 9.08
N GLY A 95 -3.39 5.25 9.22
CA GLY A 95 -3.12 3.82 9.26
C GLY A 95 -3.78 3.11 10.45
N LEU A 96 -3.84 3.76 11.62
CA LEU A 96 -4.60 3.25 12.77
C LEU A 96 -6.11 3.29 12.51
N LEU A 97 -6.62 4.37 11.88
CA LEU A 97 -8.03 4.49 11.52
C LEU A 97 -8.49 3.41 10.54
N SER A 98 -7.64 3.03 9.59
CA SER A 98 -7.90 1.90 8.66
C SER A 98 -8.30 0.65 9.44
N VAL A 99 -7.55 0.29 10.48
CA VAL A 99 -7.83 -0.89 11.29
C VAL A 99 -9.02 -0.66 12.23
N TYR A 100 -9.10 0.51 12.85
CA TYR A 100 -10.14 0.87 13.81
C TYR A 100 -11.55 0.84 13.20
N TRP A 101 -11.72 1.40 12.01
CA TRP A 101 -13.02 1.43 11.33
C TRP A 101 -13.38 0.06 10.77
N ASN A 102 -12.41 -0.73 10.32
CA ASN A 102 -12.70 -2.07 9.81
C ASN A 102 -12.74 -3.16 10.88
N LEU A 103 -12.55 -2.83 12.17
CA LEU A 103 -12.35 -3.84 13.22
C LEU A 103 -13.49 -4.86 13.31
N ASN A 104 -14.74 -4.42 13.16
CA ASN A 104 -15.95 -5.24 13.25
C ASN A 104 -16.52 -5.64 11.87
N ASP A 105 -15.75 -5.44 10.78
CA ASP A 105 -16.17 -5.72 9.39
C ASP A 105 -17.36 -4.88 8.89
N ASP A 106 -17.70 -3.81 9.62
CA ASP A 106 -18.73 -2.81 9.32
C ASP A 106 -18.14 -1.47 8.83
N GLY A 107 -16.84 -1.45 8.51
CA GLY A 107 -16.11 -0.24 8.09
C GLY A 107 -16.78 0.51 6.94
N HIS A 108 -17.34 -0.21 5.97
CA HIS A 108 -18.08 0.31 4.83
C HIS A 108 -19.37 1.07 5.19
N ILE A 109 -19.87 0.91 6.41
CA ILE A 109 -21.03 1.62 6.95
C ILE A 109 -20.55 2.79 7.80
N ILE A 110 -19.74 2.50 8.82
CA ILE A 110 -19.43 3.47 9.90
C ILE A 110 -18.48 4.59 9.46
N ILE A 111 -17.72 4.39 8.38
CA ILE A 111 -16.79 5.40 7.88
C ILE A 111 -17.51 6.56 7.16
N LYS A 112 -18.77 6.37 6.72
CA LYS A 112 -19.49 7.34 5.90
C LYS A 112 -19.69 8.69 6.58
N GLU A 113 -19.96 8.70 7.88
CA GLU A 113 -20.10 9.93 8.67
C GLU A 113 -18.77 10.72 8.68
N TRP A 114 -17.66 10.03 8.90
CA TRP A 114 -16.33 10.65 8.88
C TRP A 114 -15.96 11.17 7.49
N LEU A 115 -16.25 10.42 6.42
CA LEU A 115 -16.03 10.87 5.03
C LEU A 115 -16.87 12.08 4.65
N ARG A 116 -18.05 12.25 5.26
CA ARG A 116 -18.94 13.40 5.06
C ARG A 116 -18.62 14.58 5.98
N SER A 117 -17.62 14.44 6.85
CA SER A 117 -17.28 15.43 7.88
C SER A 117 -18.37 15.61 8.96
N ASP A 118 -19.25 14.61 9.13
CA ASP A 118 -20.29 14.60 10.17
C ASP A 118 -19.74 14.18 11.55
N LYS A 119 -18.53 13.59 11.57
CA LYS A 119 -17.89 13.06 12.78
C LYS A 119 -16.40 13.32 12.81
N ASP A 120 -15.90 13.75 13.96
CA ASP A 120 -14.47 13.97 14.20
C ASP A 120 -13.66 12.66 14.15
N THR A 121 -12.38 12.80 13.85
CA THR A 121 -11.41 11.71 13.98
C THR A 121 -11.31 11.27 15.44
N PRO A 122 -11.49 9.96 15.74
CA PRO A 122 -11.44 9.45 17.11
C PRO A 122 -10.04 9.66 17.71
N ARG A 123 -10.00 9.92 19.02
CA ARG A 123 -8.74 10.15 19.73
C ARG A 123 -7.99 8.82 19.95
N ASN A 124 -6.66 8.88 20.13
CA ASN A 124 -5.84 7.69 20.40
C ASN A 124 -6.36 6.78 21.53
N ARG A 125 -6.95 7.38 22.58
CA ARG A 125 -7.56 6.63 23.69
C ARG A 125 -8.77 5.80 23.24
N GLU A 126 -9.61 6.37 22.37
CA GLU A 126 -10.80 5.69 21.83
C GLU A 126 -10.39 4.60 20.84
N ILE A 127 -9.45 4.92 19.94
CA ILE A 127 -8.87 3.96 19.00
C ILE A 127 -8.35 2.74 19.76
N TRP A 128 -7.49 2.97 20.74
CA TRP A 128 -6.86 1.89 21.49
C TRP A 128 -7.86 1.14 22.38
N GLY A 129 -8.81 1.84 22.99
CA GLY A 129 -9.89 1.23 23.77
C GLY A 129 -10.71 0.22 22.94
N LYS A 130 -10.95 0.51 21.66
CA LYS A 130 -11.61 -0.43 20.74
C LYS A 130 -10.67 -1.56 20.31
N LEU A 131 -9.41 -1.26 19.97
CA LEU A 131 -8.42 -2.26 19.55
C LEU A 131 -8.12 -3.31 20.63
N GLU A 132 -8.03 -2.91 21.91
CA GLU A 132 -7.77 -3.82 23.03
C GLU A 132 -8.89 -4.85 23.26
N GLN A 133 -10.10 -4.60 22.75
CA GLN A 133 -11.23 -5.53 22.86
C GLN A 133 -11.16 -6.65 21.80
N TYR A 134 -10.36 -6.47 20.73
CA TYR A 134 -10.28 -7.45 19.66
C TYR A 134 -9.45 -8.67 20.09
N LYS A 135 -10.04 -9.87 19.98
CA LYS A 135 -9.45 -11.13 20.45
C LYS A 135 -8.04 -11.38 19.91
N ASN A 136 -7.80 -11.11 18.62
CA ASN A 136 -6.50 -11.35 18.01
C ASN A 136 -5.45 -10.32 18.49
N ILE A 137 -5.85 -9.07 18.78
CA ILE A 137 -4.98 -8.06 19.39
C ILE A 137 -4.62 -8.49 20.81
N GLN A 138 -5.57 -8.94 21.61
CA GLN A 138 -5.30 -9.47 22.95
C GLN A 138 -4.33 -10.66 22.92
N ALA A 139 -4.54 -11.60 21.98
CA ALA A 139 -3.67 -12.76 21.81
C ALA A 139 -2.23 -12.36 21.42
N PHE A 140 -2.08 -11.35 20.56
CA PHE A 140 -0.79 -10.80 20.18
C PHE A 140 -0.11 -10.07 21.36
N GLN A 141 -0.86 -9.19 22.04
CA GLN A 141 -0.39 -8.34 23.13
C GLN A 141 0.19 -9.16 24.30
N LYS A 142 -0.32 -10.37 24.56
CA LYS A 142 0.23 -11.31 25.56
C LYS A 142 1.67 -11.75 25.27
N LYS A 143 2.13 -11.66 24.03
CA LYS A 143 3.48 -12.09 23.59
C LYS A 143 4.38 -10.92 23.21
N HIS A 144 3.79 -9.85 22.67
CA HIS A 144 4.51 -8.67 22.20
C HIS A 144 3.75 -7.40 22.57
N ASP A 145 4.44 -6.44 23.19
CA ASP A 145 3.81 -5.21 23.64
C ASP A 145 3.61 -4.20 22.49
N LEU A 146 2.54 -4.39 21.73
CA LEU A 146 2.17 -3.52 20.61
C LEU A 146 1.70 -2.14 21.09
N LYS A 147 0.96 -2.10 22.20
CA LYS A 147 0.51 -0.86 22.85
C LYS A 147 1.67 0.10 23.10
N SER A 148 2.71 -0.35 23.80
CA SER A 148 3.83 0.51 24.15
C SER A 148 4.60 0.97 22.93
N ARG A 149 4.68 0.16 21.86
CA ARG A 149 5.29 0.57 20.60
C ARG A 149 4.54 1.74 19.95
N ILE A 150 3.21 1.67 19.91
CA ILE A 150 2.36 2.75 19.40
C ILE A 150 2.47 3.99 20.29
N LEU A 151 2.37 3.83 21.62
CA LEU A 151 2.44 4.97 22.55
C LEU A 151 3.81 5.68 22.50
N LYS A 152 4.90 4.93 22.28
CA LYS A 152 6.23 5.50 22.06
C LYS A 152 6.29 6.40 20.84
N LEU A 153 5.45 6.21 19.82
CA LEU A 153 5.34 7.11 18.65
C LEU A 153 4.57 8.40 18.96
N GLY A 154 3.96 8.54 20.14
CA GLY A 154 3.24 9.73 20.57
C GLY A 154 4.10 11.01 20.64
N PHE A 155 5.43 10.90 20.62
CA PHE A 155 6.30 12.08 20.48
C PHE A 155 6.09 12.82 19.15
N LEU A 156 5.51 12.18 18.13
CA LEU A 156 5.21 12.82 16.85
C LEU A 156 4.28 14.04 16.98
N HIS A 157 3.46 14.07 18.04
CA HIS A 157 2.62 15.21 18.38
C HIS A 157 3.44 16.49 18.65
N ASN A 158 4.70 16.36 19.05
CA ASN A 158 5.60 17.49 19.33
C ASN A 158 5.88 18.31 18.04
N PHE A 159 5.89 17.67 16.85
CA PHE A 159 6.17 18.35 15.58
C PHE A 159 5.02 19.19 15.02
N ALA A 160 3.82 19.00 15.57
CA ALA A 160 2.60 19.74 15.21
C ALA A 160 2.19 20.77 16.29
N HIS A 161 3.13 21.22 17.13
CA HIS A 161 2.92 22.24 18.17
C HIS A 161 1.86 21.91 19.24
N SER A 162 1.46 20.64 19.37
CA SER A 162 0.43 20.23 20.34
C SER A 162 0.83 20.35 21.81
N LYS A 163 2.12 20.58 22.11
CA LYS A 163 2.68 20.75 23.47
C LYS A 163 3.39 22.09 23.68
N GLY A 164 3.12 23.10 22.84
CA GLY A 164 3.70 24.44 22.96
C GLY A 164 5.17 24.54 22.51
N HIS A 165 5.75 25.72 22.65
CA HIS A 165 7.05 26.10 22.07
C HIS A 165 8.22 25.18 22.50
N SER A 166 8.28 24.79 23.76
CA SER A 166 9.37 23.98 24.32
C SER A 166 9.50 22.59 23.70
N TYR A 167 8.45 22.10 23.04
CA TYR A 167 8.42 20.81 22.33
C TYR A 167 8.31 20.99 20.81
N SER A 168 8.45 22.23 20.32
CA SER A 168 8.30 22.56 18.91
C SER A 168 9.66 22.63 18.24
N ASN A 169 10.00 21.60 17.45
CA ASN A 169 11.21 21.51 16.61
C ASN A 169 12.52 21.19 17.35
N GLU A 170 12.79 19.90 17.55
CA GLU A 170 14.09 19.41 18.04
C GLU A 170 14.96 18.78 16.93
N ILE A 171 14.50 18.77 15.68
CA ILE A 171 15.25 18.23 14.54
C ILE A 171 15.78 19.38 13.71
N GLY A 172 17.10 19.44 13.51
CA GLY A 172 17.74 20.57 12.83
C GLY A 172 18.87 21.18 13.65
N LEU A 173 20.04 21.45 13.05
CA LEU A 173 20.98 22.47 13.54
C LEU A 173 20.30 23.84 13.56
N PHE A 174 19.44 24.09 12.58
CA PHE A 174 18.54 25.24 12.54
C PHE A 174 17.13 24.77 12.88
N LYS A 175 16.58 25.26 13.99
CA LYS A 175 15.27 24.87 14.56
C LYS A 175 14.05 25.25 13.70
N SER A 176 14.27 25.62 12.45
CA SER A 176 13.24 25.96 11.45
C SER A 176 13.32 24.97 10.30
N ASN A 177 12.21 24.78 9.58
CA ASN A 177 12.12 23.88 8.44
C ASN A 177 12.96 24.43 7.27
N CYS A 178 14.26 24.16 7.32
CA CYS A 178 15.26 24.66 6.38
C CYS A 178 15.68 23.52 5.46
N GLN A 179 15.86 23.79 4.17
CA GLN A 179 16.39 22.81 3.22
C GLN A 179 17.86 22.57 3.53
N THR A 180 18.17 21.64 4.42
CA THR A 180 19.53 21.25 4.81
C THR A 180 19.53 19.74 5.06
N PHE A 181 20.49 19.02 4.49
CA PHE A 181 20.66 17.61 4.81
C PHE A 181 21.30 17.46 6.20
N GLU A 182 20.69 16.66 7.06
CA GLU A 182 21.20 16.37 8.39
C GLU A 182 21.09 14.89 8.70
N VAL A 183 22.24 14.26 8.97
CA VAL A 183 22.31 12.83 9.28
C VAL A 183 21.44 12.46 10.47
N GLY A 184 21.42 13.30 11.51
CA GLY A 184 20.57 13.10 12.69
C GLY A 184 19.08 13.14 12.35
N GLY A 185 18.65 14.16 11.60
CA GLY A 185 17.26 14.29 11.16
C GLY A 185 16.81 13.13 10.27
N PHE A 186 17.66 12.72 9.32
CA PHE A 186 17.39 11.57 8.47
C PHE A 186 17.28 10.27 9.28
N ASN A 187 18.20 10.00 10.20
CA ASN A 187 18.19 8.78 11.00
C ASN A 187 16.98 8.72 11.95
N MET A 188 16.58 9.86 12.53
CA MET A 188 15.39 9.95 13.36
C MET A 188 14.12 9.71 12.53
N TRP A 189 14.02 10.34 11.34
CA TRP A 189 12.94 10.08 10.40
C TRP A 189 12.91 8.59 10.00
N PHE A 190 14.04 8.02 9.60
CA PHE A 190 14.13 6.64 9.09
C PHE A 190 13.75 5.60 10.15
N SER A 191 14.22 5.75 11.39
CA SER A 191 13.84 4.85 12.50
C SER A 191 12.36 4.96 12.86
N THR A 192 11.79 6.17 12.81
CA THR A 192 10.36 6.41 13.02
C THR A 192 9.52 5.81 11.90
N PHE A 193 9.88 6.07 10.65
CA PHE A 193 9.27 5.49 9.44
C PHE A 193 9.26 3.97 9.50
N GLU A 194 10.41 3.36 9.82
CA GLU A 194 10.54 1.92 9.95
C GLU A 194 9.61 1.36 11.03
N GLU A 195 9.51 2.02 12.19
CA GLU A 195 8.65 1.58 13.27
C GLU A 195 7.15 1.72 12.95
N ILE A 196 6.74 2.83 12.32
CA ILE A 196 5.37 3.04 11.85
C ILE A 196 4.96 1.93 10.88
N VAL A 197 5.79 1.68 9.85
CA VAL A 197 5.51 0.63 8.86
C VAL A 197 5.36 -0.73 9.54
N LYS A 198 6.26 -1.08 10.46
CA LYS A 198 6.19 -2.37 11.18
C LYS A 198 4.93 -2.48 12.03
N VAL A 199 4.60 -1.45 12.81
CA VAL A 199 3.45 -1.46 13.72
C VAL A 199 2.14 -1.52 12.93
N LEU A 200 2.00 -0.71 11.89
CA LEU A 200 0.80 -0.73 11.04
C LEU A 200 0.67 -2.05 10.29
N SER A 201 1.78 -2.62 9.77
CA SER A 201 1.77 -3.94 9.13
C SER A 201 1.30 -5.03 10.11
N VAL A 202 1.82 -5.02 11.34
CA VAL A 202 1.39 -5.96 12.39
C VAL A 202 -0.10 -5.81 12.68
N LEU A 203 -0.60 -4.59 12.87
CA LEU A 203 -2.03 -4.36 13.15
C LEU A 203 -2.94 -4.85 12.01
N HIS A 204 -2.60 -4.55 10.76
CA HIS A 204 -3.38 -5.03 9.62
C HIS A 204 -3.35 -6.56 9.51
N LEU A 205 -2.19 -7.20 9.71
CA LEU A 205 -2.10 -8.67 9.69
C LEU A 205 -2.78 -9.35 10.90
N ILE A 206 -2.92 -8.66 12.04
CA ILE A 206 -3.73 -9.15 13.18
C ILE A 206 -5.22 -9.08 12.85
N LYS A 207 -5.66 -7.98 12.22
CA LYS A 207 -7.06 -7.79 11.80
C LYS A 207 -7.45 -8.73 10.66
N TYR A 208 -6.56 -8.89 9.68
CA TYR A 208 -6.75 -9.72 8.49
C TYR A 208 -5.72 -10.86 8.47
N PRO A 209 -5.90 -11.87 9.33
CA PRO A 209 -4.93 -12.95 9.47
C PRO A 209 -4.77 -13.84 8.24
N LEU A 210 -5.63 -13.71 7.23
CA LEU A 210 -5.45 -14.42 5.97
C LEU A 210 -4.18 -14.00 5.22
N GLY A 211 -3.73 -12.75 5.42
CA GLY A 211 -2.51 -12.20 4.82
C GLY A 211 -1.21 -12.89 5.27
N VAL A 212 -1.23 -13.74 6.30
CA VAL A 212 -0.06 -14.54 6.70
C VAL A 212 -0.12 -16.00 6.25
N ILE A 213 -1.21 -16.42 5.61
CA ILE A 213 -1.39 -17.80 5.15
C ILE A 213 -0.67 -18.00 3.81
N LYS A 214 0.34 -18.87 3.82
CA LYS A 214 1.06 -19.29 2.62
C LYS A 214 0.21 -20.26 1.81
N PHE A 215 -0.31 -19.79 0.69
CA PHE A 215 -1.05 -20.61 -0.27
C PHE A 215 -0.80 -20.11 -1.70
N ASP A 216 -0.79 -21.03 -2.66
CA ASP A 216 -0.70 -20.68 -4.08
C ASP A 216 -2.10 -20.38 -4.60
N TYR A 217 -2.52 -19.12 -4.49
CA TYR A 217 -3.84 -18.68 -4.94
C TYR A 217 -3.98 -18.72 -6.46
N PHE A 218 -2.88 -18.51 -7.20
CA PHE A 218 -2.85 -18.62 -8.65
C PHE A 218 -3.29 -20.01 -9.13
N ARG A 219 -2.92 -21.07 -8.41
CA ARG A 219 -3.40 -22.44 -8.71
C ARG A 219 -4.93 -22.58 -8.70
N LYS A 220 -5.63 -21.80 -7.87
CA LYS A 220 -7.09 -21.86 -7.72
C LYS A 220 -7.84 -20.81 -8.54
N PHE A 221 -7.27 -19.63 -8.70
CA PHE A 221 -7.96 -18.48 -9.30
C PHE A 221 -7.34 -17.99 -10.61
N GLY A 222 -6.12 -18.42 -10.94
CA GLY A 222 -5.38 -17.91 -12.09
C GLY A 222 -4.98 -16.45 -11.88
N ILE A 223 -5.14 -15.62 -12.91
CA ILE A 223 -4.77 -14.19 -12.84
C ILE A 223 -5.86 -13.31 -12.20
N ASP A 224 -7.06 -13.87 -11.99
CA ASP A 224 -8.23 -13.16 -11.46
C ASP A 224 -8.47 -13.61 -10.02
N THR A 225 -7.48 -13.36 -9.16
CA THR A 225 -7.57 -13.70 -7.73
C THR A 225 -8.46 -12.65 -7.04
N PRO A 226 -9.55 -13.05 -6.36
CA PRO A 226 -10.40 -12.07 -5.69
C PRO A 226 -9.66 -11.38 -4.54
N SER A 227 -10.01 -10.11 -4.28
CA SER A 227 -9.47 -9.31 -3.17
C SER A 227 -10.03 -9.76 -1.80
N PHE A 228 -9.74 -11.00 -1.38
CA PHE A 228 -10.24 -11.55 -0.11
C PHE A 228 -9.24 -11.42 1.05
N GLY A 229 -8.10 -10.75 0.86
CA GLY A 229 -7.07 -10.54 1.89
C GLY A 229 -5.90 -11.54 1.84
N GLY A 230 -5.80 -12.37 0.80
CA GLY A 230 -4.69 -13.30 0.60
C GLY A 230 -3.48 -12.63 -0.06
N LEU A 231 -2.28 -12.99 0.39
CA LEU A 231 -1.02 -12.48 -0.17
C LEU A 231 -0.23 -13.55 -0.91
N ASP A 232 0.54 -13.10 -1.90
CA ASP A 232 1.53 -13.92 -2.58
C ASP A 232 2.72 -14.25 -1.67
N ARG A 233 3.41 -15.36 -2.00
CA ARG A 233 4.56 -15.83 -1.21
C ARG A 233 5.63 -14.76 -1.00
N PHE A 234 5.95 -13.96 -2.02
CA PHE A 234 6.98 -12.93 -1.91
C PHE A 234 6.56 -11.77 -1.00
N GLN A 235 5.27 -11.41 -0.97
CA GLN A 235 4.72 -10.39 -0.06
C GLN A 235 4.78 -10.91 1.38
N ILE A 236 4.41 -12.17 1.61
CA ILE A 236 4.51 -12.81 2.94
C ILE A 236 5.96 -12.82 3.45
N GLU A 237 6.92 -13.22 2.61
CA GLU A 237 8.34 -13.18 3.02
C GLU A 237 8.82 -11.76 3.27
N ARG A 238 8.34 -10.75 2.51
CA ARG A 238 8.64 -9.34 2.76
C ARG A 238 8.16 -8.89 4.14
N PHE A 239 6.92 -9.21 4.52
CA PHE A 239 6.40 -8.94 5.88
C PHE A 239 7.20 -9.66 6.96
N LYS A 240 7.56 -10.93 6.73
CA LYS A 240 8.36 -11.71 7.67
C LYS A 240 9.76 -11.12 7.88
N ASP A 241 10.38 -10.61 6.82
CA ASP A 241 11.66 -9.93 6.87
C ASP A 241 11.57 -8.61 7.67
N ILE A 242 10.58 -7.75 7.37
CA ILE A 242 10.50 -6.43 8.01
C ILE A 242 10.02 -6.50 9.47
N ILE A 243 9.07 -7.37 9.79
CA ILE A 243 8.49 -7.50 11.14
C ILE A 243 9.38 -8.38 12.03
N GLY A 244 10.13 -9.31 11.43
CA GLY A 244 11.00 -10.25 12.11
C GLY A 244 10.31 -11.59 12.40
N LYS A 245 11.07 -12.68 12.23
CA LYS A 245 10.57 -14.08 12.29
C LYS A 245 9.82 -14.43 13.58
N LYS A 246 10.30 -13.94 14.74
CA LYS A 246 9.68 -14.23 16.05
C LYS A 246 8.28 -13.63 16.15
N VAL A 247 8.13 -12.36 15.77
CA VAL A 247 6.85 -11.66 15.79
C VAL A 247 5.92 -12.24 14.72
N PHE A 248 6.44 -12.53 13.53
CA PHE A 248 5.66 -13.13 12.44
C PHE A 248 5.09 -14.51 12.80
N ALA A 249 5.84 -15.34 13.54
CA ALA A 249 5.35 -16.63 14.01
C ALA A 249 4.11 -16.51 14.94
N VAL A 250 3.99 -15.40 15.68
CA VAL A 250 2.79 -15.13 16.48
C VAL A 250 1.59 -14.84 15.57
N LEU A 251 1.79 -14.06 14.49
CA LEU A 251 0.75 -13.79 13.50
C LEU A 251 0.29 -15.09 12.81
N GLU A 252 1.23 -15.95 12.39
CA GLU A 252 0.92 -17.27 11.83
C GLU A 252 0.10 -18.12 12.82
N SER A 253 0.44 -18.07 14.11
CA SER A 253 -0.30 -18.78 15.16
C SER A 253 -1.72 -18.22 15.37
N ILE A 254 -1.91 -16.91 15.23
CA ILE A 254 -3.23 -16.28 15.28
C ILE A 254 -4.06 -16.77 14.09
N ALA A 255 -3.51 -16.67 12.87
CA ALA A 255 -4.21 -17.06 11.66
C ALA A 255 -4.60 -18.53 11.61
N LYS A 256 -3.74 -19.44 12.11
CA LYS A 256 -4.06 -20.86 12.22
C LYS A 256 -5.22 -21.17 13.17
N ASN A 257 -5.49 -20.29 14.14
CA ASN A 257 -6.54 -20.47 15.13
C ASN A 257 -7.81 -19.68 14.82
N ASP A 258 -7.74 -18.75 13.87
CA ASP A 258 -8.85 -17.93 13.43
C ASP A 258 -9.90 -18.77 12.67
N GLN A 259 -11.15 -18.72 13.12
CA GLN A 259 -12.23 -19.54 12.56
C GLN A 259 -12.67 -19.06 11.18
N HIS A 260 -12.61 -17.75 10.93
CA HIS A 260 -12.94 -17.18 9.64
C HIS A 260 -11.90 -17.60 8.58
N VAL A 261 -10.61 -17.53 8.93
CA VAL A 261 -9.52 -18.03 8.08
C VAL A 261 -9.68 -19.52 7.77
N LYS A 262 -9.98 -20.36 8.78
CA LYS A 262 -10.20 -21.79 8.58
C LYS A 262 -11.34 -22.07 7.60
N LYS A 263 -12.45 -21.31 7.71
CA LYS A 263 -13.60 -21.44 6.81
C LYS A 263 -13.21 -21.08 5.37
N ILE A 264 -12.63 -19.90 5.17
CA ILE A 264 -12.17 -19.46 3.83
C ILE A 264 -11.21 -20.47 3.21
N MET A 265 -10.21 -20.91 3.97
CA MET A 265 -9.21 -21.86 3.44
C MET A 265 -9.82 -23.23 3.12
N LYS A 266 -10.86 -23.66 3.85
CA LYS A 266 -11.59 -24.89 3.52
C LYS A 266 -12.33 -24.74 2.20
N ASP A 267 -12.97 -23.59 1.98
CA ASP A 267 -13.72 -23.30 0.75
C ASP A 267 -12.79 -23.17 -0.45
N ILE A 268 -11.68 -22.43 -0.33
CA ILE A 268 -10.65 -22.30 -1.39
C ILE A 268 -10.06 -23.66 -1.76
N LYS A 269 -9.75 -24.52 -0.78
CA LYS A 269 -9.18 -25.85 -1.05
C LYS A 269 -10.13 -26.78 -1.80
N ARG A 270 -11.43 -26.58 -1.66
CA ARG A 270 -12.47 -27.36 -2.38
C ARG A 270 -12.62 -26.96 -3.84
N LEU A 271 -12.18 -25.76 -4.21
CA LEU A 271 -12.20 -25.34 -5.61
C LEU A 271 -11.29 -26.24 -6.45
N PRO A 272 -11.69 -26.63 -7.67
CA PRO A 272 -10.80 -27.33 -8.58
C PRO A 272 -9.64 -26.41 -8.98
N ASP A 273 -8.51 -27.01 -9.33
CA ASP A 273 -7.38 -26.24 -9.85
C ASP A 273 -7.70 -25.66 -11.24
N MET A 274 -7.09 -24.51 -11.53
CA MET A 274 -7.20 -23.87 -12.84
C MET A 274 -6.40 -24.64 -13.88
N THR A 275 -7.05 -24.97 -15.00
CA THR A 275 -6.35 -25.54 -16.16
C THR A 275 -5.66 -24.43 -16.96
N LYS A 276 -4.66 -24.79 -17.76
CA LYS A 276 -3.93 -23.83 -18.60
C LYS A 276 -4.85 -23.09 -19.57
N GLU A 277 -5.87 -23.77 -20.08
CA GLU A 277 -6.87 -23.22 -21.01
C GLU A 277 -7.75 -22.17 -20.31
N LYS A 278 -8.17 -22.42 -19.06
CA LYS A 278 -8.94 -21.45 -18.27
C LYS A 278 -8.12 -20.20 -17.96
N ILE A 279 -6.85 -20.36 -17.61
CA ILE A 279 -5.94 -19.24 -17.36
C ILE A 279 -5.73 -18.44 -18.65
N GLU A 280 -5.49 -19.09 -19.78
CA GLU A 280 -5.33 -18.41 -21.07
C GLU A 280 -6.61 -17.64 -21.44
N LYS A 281 -7.79 -18.21 -21.17
CA LYS A 281 -9.06 -17.52 -21.37
C LYS A 281 -9.18 -16.26 -20.52
N GLN A 282 -8.82 -16.31 -19.23
CA GLN A 282 -8.80 -15.12 -18.35
C GLN A 282 -7.88 -14.03 -18.93
N VAL A 283 -6.67 -14.40 -19.38
CA VAL A 283 -5.73 -13.44 -19.98
C VAL A 283 -6.33 -12.80 -21.24
N ILE A 284 -6.95 -13.60 -22.12
CA ILE A 284 -7.61 -13.10 -23.33
C ILE A 284 -8.73 -12.13 -22.97
N ASP A 285 -9.55 -12.45 -21.98
CA ASP A 285 -10.69 -11.62 -21.61
C ASP A 285 -10.24 -10.31 -20.95
N LEU A 286 -9.19 -10.34 -20.11
CA LEU A 286 -8.54 -9.14 -19.58
C LEU A 286 -7.97 -8.27 -20.71
N ASP A 287 -7.24 -8.87 -21.66
CA ASP A 287 -6.67 -8.16 -22.81
C ASP A 287 -7.77 -7.49 -23.64
N LYS A 288 -8.93 -8.13 -23.83
CA LYS A 288 -10.08 -7.52 -24.51
C LYS A 288 -10.58 -6.27 -23.77
N GLU A 289 -10.74 -6.33 -22.45
CA GLU A 289 -11.14 -5.16 -21.65
C GLU A 289 -10.12 -4.03 -21.76
N MET A 290 -8.83 -4.34 -21.66
CA MET A 290 -7.74 -3.37 -21.83
C MET A 290 -7.70 -2.78 -23.25
N ILE A 291 -8.15 -3.50 -24.27
CA ILE A 291 -8.26 -3.00 -25.65
C ILE A 291 -9.47 -2.07 -25.83
N LYS A 292 -10.59 -2.29 -25.13
CA LYS A 292 -11.84 -1.54 -25.36
C LYS A 292 -11.66 -0.03 -25.22
N GLY A 293 -10.91 0.45 -24.24
CA GLY A 293 -10.66 1.89 -24.06
C GLY A 293 -9.68 2.48 -25.10
N PRO A 294 -8.37 2.19 -24.98
CA PRO A 294 -7.30 2.77 -25.79
C PRO A 294 -7.20 2.21 -27.22
N GLY A 295 -7.84 1.09 -27.53
CA GLY A 295 -7.77 0.43 -28.85
C GLY A 295 -6.59 -0.53 -29.01
N PHE A 296 -6.72 -1.48 -29.95
CA PHE A 296 -5.75 -2.56 -30.15
C PHE A 296 -4.36 -2.04 -30.49
N LYS A 297 -4.25 -0.98 -31.32
CA LYS A 297 -2.94 -0.43 -31.72
C LYS A 297 -2.13 0.02 -30.50
N LYS A 298 -2.75 0.76 -29.58
CA LYS A 298 -2.10 1.25 -28.37
C LYS A 298 -1.77 0.13 -27.40
N TRP A 299 -2.69 -0.81 -27.20
CA TRP A 299 -2.45 -2.01 -26.40
C TRP A 299 -1.26 -2.82 -26.96
N PHE A 300 -1.20 -3.03 -28.28
CA PHE A 300 -0.13 -3.79 -28.93
C PHE A 300 1.24 -3.10 -28.84
N GLU A 301 1.30 -1.77 -28.85
CA GLU A 301 2.55 -1.03 -28.57
C GLU A 301 3.13 -1.39 -27.20
N ASN A 302 2.27 -1.47 -26.18
CA ASN A 302 2.67 -1.83 -24.82
C ASN A 302 3.17 -3.28 -24.76
N GLU A 303 2.44 -4.21 -25.41
CA GLU A 303 2.80 -5.64 -25.45
C GLU A 303 4.07 -5.95 -26.25
N LYS A 304 4.38 -5.14 -27.28
CA LYS A 304 5.57 -5.35 -28.12
C LYS A 304 6.87 -5.33 -27.31
N ASN A 305 6.91 -4.52 -26.24
CA ASN A 305 8.07 -4.44 -25.37
C ASN A 305 8.25 -5.69 -24.49
N LEU A 306 7.15 -6.32 -24.08
CA LEU A 306 7.17 -7.58 -23.35
C LEU A 306 7.57 -8.74 -24.27
N LEU A 307 6.99 -8.81 -25.47
CA LEU A 307 7.31 -9.83 -26.48
C LEU A 307 8.80 -9.90 -26.86
N LYS A 308 9.51 -8.76 -26.87
CA LYS A 308 10.95 -8.70 -27.18
C LYS A 308 11.79 -9.47 -26.15
N LYS A 309 11.31 -9.57 -24.91
CA LYS A 309 12.03 -10.21 -23.80
C LYS A 309 11.75 -11.72 -23.70
N MET A 310 10.77 -12.24 -24.44
CA MET A 310 10.33 -13.64 -24.34
C MET A 310 10.98 -14.54 -25.40
N ARG A 311 11.11 -15.84 -25.10
CA ARG A 311 11.76 -16.84 -25.94
C ARG A 311 10.93 -18.14 -26.01
N GLY A 312 11.21 -18.97 -27.01
CA GLY A 312 10.66 -20.33 -27.11
C GLY A 312 9.14 -20.41 -27.30
N ASN A 313 8.53 -21.43 -26.70
CA ASN A 313 7.12 -21.78 -26.86
C ASN A 313 6.16 -20.71 -26.30
N GLU A 314 6.57 -19.98 -25.26
CA GLU A 314 5.77 -18.89 -24.68
C GLU A 314 5.58 -17.74 -25.68
N LYS A 315 6.65 -17.40 -26.41
CA LYS A 315 6.58 -16.38 -27.47
C LYS A 315 5.58 -16.76 -28.54
N LYS A 316 5.58 -18.02 -29.00
CA LYS A 316 4.61 -18.53 -29.97
C LYS A 316 3.18 -18.45 -29.44
N ARG A 317 2.94 -18.86 -28.20
CA ARG A 317 1.62 -18.78 -27.55
C ARG A 317 1.08 -17.35 -27.55
N ILE A 318 1.90 -16.38 -27.13
CA ILE A 318 1.49 -14.97 -27.05
C ILE A 318 1.29 -14.36 -28.44
N GLN A 319 2.13 -14.71 -29.41
CA GLN A 319 1.93 -14.30 -30.81
C GLN A 319 0.59 -14.79 -31.36
N ASN A 320 0.20 -16.04 -31.06
CA ASN A 320 -1.10 -16.58 -31.43
C ASN A 320 -2.24 -15.83 -30.73
N ARG A 321 -2.10 -15.52 -29.43
CA ARG A 321 -3.07 -14.69 -28.70
C ARG A 321 -3.23 -13.31 -29.32
N ILE A 322 -2.13 -12.63 -29.65
CA ILE A 322 -2.14 -11.32 -30.29
C ILE A 322 -2.83 -11.36 -31.64
N LYS A 323 -2.59 -12.40 -32.45
CA LYS A 323 -3.28 -12.59 -33.73
C LYS A 323 -4.79 -12.71 -33.52
N TYR A 324 -5.20 -13.55 -32.57
CA TYR A 324 -6.61 -13.70 -32.20
C TYR A 324 -7.23 -12.36 -31.74
N LEU A 325 -6.56 -11.62 -30.86
CA LEU A 325 -7.04 -10.33 -30.34
C LEU A 325 -7.14 -9.27 -31.43
N LYS A 326 -6.23 -9.27 -32.42
CA LYS A 326 -6.28 -8.38 -33.57
C LYS A 326 -7.54 -8.62 -34.41
N ASP A 327 -7.82 -9.88 -34.71
CA ASP A 327 -9.00 -10.26 -35.51
C ASP A 327 -10.29 -9.95 -34.75
N TRP A 328 -10.32 -10.23 -33.45
CA TRP A 328 -11.43 -9.84 -32.57
C TRP A 328 -11.63 -8.33 -32.52
N ALA A 329 -10.56 -7.54 -32.36
CA ALA A 329 -10.64 -6.08 -32.31
C ALA A 329 -11.10 -5.49 -33.64
N LYS A 330 -10.67 -6.05 -34.78
CA LYS A 330 -11.16 -5.66 -36.11
C LYS A 330 -12.66 -5.91 -36.25
N LYS A 331 -13.13 -7.10 -35.87
CA LYS A 331 -14.56 -7.49 -35.94
C LYS A 331 -15.45 -6.58 -35.07
N ASN A 332 -14.97 -6.22 -33.88
CA ASN A 332 -15.73 -5.42 -32.91
C ASN A 332 -15.43 -3.92 -32.98
N ARG A 333 -14.72 -3.46 -34.02
CA ARG A 333 -14.33 -2.06 -34.24
C ARG A 333 -13.46 -1.45 -33.13
N TYR A 334 -12.72 -2.26 -32.36
CA TYR A 334 -11.81 -1.82 -31.29
C TYR A 334 -10.36 -1.59 -31.76
N MET A 335 -10.12 -1.39 -33.06
CA MET A 335 -8.76 -1.12 -33.58
C MET A 335 -8.21 0.22 -33.12
N GLU A 336 -9.06 1.25 -33.08
CA GLU A 336 -8.73 2.62 -32.69
C GLU A 336 -9.25 2.98 -31.29
N PRO A 337 -8.70 4.03 -30.64
CA PRO A 337 -9.16 4.51 -29.35
C PRO A 337 -10.64 4.93 -29.34
N ALA A 338 -11.29 4.83 -28.17
CA ALA A 338 -12.71 5.16 -28.00
C ALA A 338 -13.10 6.54 -28.53
N TRP A 339 -12.26 7.57 -28.34
CA TRP A 339 -12.52 8.93 -28.80
C TRP A 339 -12.53 9.07 -30.33
N GLN A 340 -11.74 8.26 -31.06
CA GLN A 340 -11.77 8.24 -32.52
C GLN A 340 -12.99 7.49 -33.05
N ARG A 341 -13.36 6.38 -32.41
CA ARG A 341 -14.54 5.59 -32.78
C ARG A 341 -15.84 6.38 -32.63
N ARG A 342 -15.95 7.21 -31.59
CA ARG A 342 -17.10 8.11 -31.37
C ARG A 342 -17.25 9.16 -32.47
N LYS A 343 -16.14 9.70 -33.01
CA LYS A 343 -16.17 10.66 -34.12
C LYS A 343 -16.70 10.05 -35.42
N ILE A 344 -16.48 8.76 -35.65
CA ILE A 344 -16.96 8.04 -36.84
C ILE A 344 -18.48 7.79 -36.78
N LEU A 345 -19.04 7.68 -35.57
CA LEU A 345 -20.48 7.51 -35.36
C LEU A 345 -21.27 8.82 -35.47
N ILE A 346 -20.65 9.97 -35.25
CA ILE A 346 -21.30 11.31 -35.38
C ILE A 346 -21.33 11.78 -36.85
N LYS A 347 -20.54 11.15 -37.74
CA LYS A 347 -20.47 11.47 -39.17
C LYS A 347 -21.32 10.54 -40.06
N LYS A 348 -22.13 9.67 -39.45
CA LYS A 348 -23.16 8.88 -40.11
C LYS A 348 -24.50 9.27 -39.52
#